data_AF-A0A9D0BV82-F1
#
_entry.id   AF-A0A9D0BV82-F1
#
_cell.length_a   1.000
_cell.length_b   1.000
_cell.length_c   1.000
_cell.angle_alpha   90.00
_cell.angle_beta   90.00
_cell.angle_gamma   90.00
#
_symmetry.space_group_name_H-M   'P 1'
#
loop_
_entity.id
_entity.type
_entity.pdbx_description
1 polymer ?
#
loop_
_entity_poly.entity_id
_entity_poly.type
_entity_poly.pdbx_seq_one_letter_code
_entity_poly.pdbx_strand_id
1 'polypeptide(L)' 'MFVMQAPPFPRNHPVIFFDRYCVLCNRSVDFILKHDRDAIFRFITLQSAAASQFLQTVPAPAPIPMRFCC' A
#
# COMPACT_ATOMS: atom_id res chain seq x y z
N MET A 1 -14.47 2.59 24.22
CA MET A 1 -13.17 1.89 24.22
C MET A 1 -12.59 2.05 22.82
N PHE A 2 -11.90 3.17 22.56
CA PHE A 2 -11.24 3.45 21.28
C PHE A 2 -9.81 2.95 21.42
N VAL A 3 -9.47 1.85 20.76
CA VAL A 3 -8.07 1.44 20.68
C VAL A 3 -7.44 2.31 19.60
N MET A 4 -6.69 3.34 20.00
CA MET A 4 -5.64 3.91 19.16
C MET A 4 -4.60 2.80 18.94
N GLN A 5 -4.84 1.92 17.97
CA GLN A 5 -3.80 0.98 17.55
C GLN A 5 -2.75 1.79 16.80
N ALA A 6 -1.50 1.73 17.29
CA ALA A 6 -0.37 2.20 16.52
C ALA A 6 -0.39 1.54 15.13
N PRO A 7 -0.06 2.26 14.05
CA PRO A 7 0.02 1.66 12.74
C PRO A 7 0.93 0.41 12.81
N PRO A 8 0.53 -0.75 12.25
CA PRO A 8 1.37 -1.95 12.23
C PRO A 8 2.72 -1.79 11.52
N PHE A 9 3.04 -0.58 11.02
CA PHE A 9 4.29 -0.26 10.35
C PHE A 9 5.03 0.86 11.09
N PRO A 10 6.34 0.71 11.35
CA PRO A 10 7.16 1.76 11.93
C PRO A 10 7.13 3.00 11.03
N ARG A 11 6.93 4.19 11.62
CA ARG A 11 6.81 5.48 10.90
C ARG A 11 8.04 5.86 10.06
N ASN A 12 9.16 5.16 10.25
CA ASN A 12 10.42 5.40 9.55
C ASN A 12 10.52 4.68 8.20
N HIS A 13 9.56 3.80 7.87
CA HIS A 13 9.55 3.08 6.60
C HIS A 13 8.26 3.38 5.83
N PRO A 14 8.33 4.04 4.65
CA PRO A 14 7.17 4.24 3.80
C PRO A 14 6.59 2.89 3.33
N VAL A 15 5.27 2.80 3.32
CA VAL A 15 4.52 1.60 2.94
C VAL A 15 3.82 1.84 1.61
N ILE A 16 4.08 0.99 0.63
CA ILE A 16 3.49 1.01 -0.71
C ILE A 16 2.39 -0.04 -0.78
N PHE A 17 1.15 0.42 -1.01
CA PHE A 17 0.01 -0.43 -1.28
C PHE A 17 -0.09 -0.69 -2.79
N PHE A 18 -0.22 -1.95 -3.20
CA PHE A 18 -0.33 -2.31 -4.61
C PHE A 18 -1.37 -3.40 -4.86
N ASP A 19 -1.88 -3.47 -6.08
CA ASP A 19 -2.79 -4.54 -6.53
C ASP A 19 -2.00 -5.69 -7.16
N ARG A 20 -2.11 -6.89 -6.59
CA ARG A 20 -1.42 -8.09 -7.10
C ARG A 20 -2.01 -8.62 -8.41
N TYR A 21 -3.22 -8.25 -8.80
CA TYR A 21 -3.83 -8.72 -10.05
C TYR A 21 -3.44 -7.86 -11.26
N CYS A 22 -2.97 -6.63 -11.03
CA CYS A 22 -2.52 -5.75 -12.11
C CYS A 22 -1.05 -6.02 -12.46
N VAL A 23 -0.81 -6.37 -13.74
CA VAL A 23 0.55 -6.62 -14.26
C VAL A 23 1.43 -5.37 -14.14
N LEU A 24 0.88 -4.18 -14.35
CA LEU A 24 1.62 -2.92 -14.22
C LEU A 24 2.06 -2.69 -12.77
N CYS A 25 1.17 -2.91 -11.80
CA CYS A 25 1.48 -2.78 -10.38
C CYS A 25 2.58 -3.75 -9.97
N ASN A 26 2.46 -5.03 -10.35
CA ASN A 26 3.49 -6.03 -10.06
C ASN A 26 4.85 -5.66 -10.69
N ARG A 27 4.87 -5.25 -11.97
CA ARG A 27 6.12 -4.83 -12.62
C ARG A 27 6.73 -3.60 -11.97
N SER A 28 5.91 -2.68 -11.46
CA SER A 28 6.37 -1.50 -10.73
C SER A 28 6.98 -1.90 -9.38
N VAL A 29 6.36 -2.81 -8.63
CA VAL A 29 6.91 -3.36 -7.39
C VAL A 29 8.23 -4.09 -7.65
N ASP A 30 8.29 -4.94 -8.68
CA ASP A 30 9.51 -5.64 -9.08
C ASP A 30 10.64 -4.65 -9.44
N PHE A 31 10.30 -3.55 -10.12
CA PHE A 31 11.26 -2.50 -10.41
C PHE A 31 11.78 -1.86 -9.13
N ILE A 32 10.91 -1.48 -8.19
CA ILE A 32 11.32 -0.85 -6.94
C ILE A 32 12.16 -1.83 -6.11
N LEU A 33 11.76 -3.10 -5.97
CA LEU A 33 12.52 -4.11 -5.24
C LEU A 33 13.95 -4.30 -5.78
N LYS A 34 14.13 -4.19 -7.11
CA LYS A 34 15.46 -4.27 -7.74
C LYS A 34 16.35 -3.06 -7.46
N HIS A 35 15.77 -1.90 -7.18
CA HIS A 35 16.50 -0.63 -7.00
C HIS A 35 16.57 -0.18 -5.53
N ASP A 36 15.68 -0.66 -4.66
CA ASP A 36 15.64 -0.38 -3.23
C ASP A 36 16.65 -1.25 -2.46
N ARG A 37 17.94 -0.94 -2.63
CA ARG A 37 19.03 -1.71 -2.00
C ARG A 37 19.09 -1.55 -0.47
N ASP A 38 18.55 -0.46 0.05
CA ASP A 38 18.53 -0.14 1.48
C ASP A 38 17.24 -0.64 2.17
N ALA A 39 16.38 -1.34 1.43
CA ALA A 39 15.09 -1.86 1.92
C ALA A 39 14.28 -0.80 2.67
N ILE A 40 14.22 0.41 2.10
CA ILE A 40 13.54 1.57 2.67
C ILE A 40 12.02 1.32 2.63
N PHE A 41 11.53 0.78 1.52
CA PHE A 41 10.11 0.58 1.31
C PHE A 41 9.60 -0.73 1.92
N ARG A 42 8.34 -0.72 2.32
CA ARG A 42 7.57 -1.91 2.69
C ARG A 42 6.40 -2.03 1.73
N PHE A 43 6.05 -3.25 1.35
CA PHE A 43 5.00 -3.49 0.36
C PHE A 43 3.85 -4.27 0.97
N ILE A 44 2.64 -3.89 0.61
CA ILE A 44 1.42 -4.55 1.07
C ILE A 44 0.41 -4.64 -0.09
N THR A 45 -0.23 -5.80 -0.22
CA THR A 45 -1.27 -5.97 -1.23
C THR A 45 -2.57 -5.36 -0.74
N LEU A 46 -3.31 -4.71 -1.64
CA LEU A 46 -4.63 -4.13 -1.33
C LEU A 46 -5.66 -5.20 -0.90
N GLN A 47 -5.49 -6.44 -1.33
CA GLN A 47 -6.36 -7.57 -0.95
C GLN A 47 -6.03 -8.17 0.43
N SER A 48 -4.98 -7.70 1.11
CA SER A 48 -4.61 -8.23 2.42
C SER A 48 -5.50 -7.68 3.53
N ALA A 49 -5.74 -8.48 4.57
CA ALA A 49 -6.48 -8.05 5.77
C ALA A 49 -5.82 -6.84 6.45
N ALA A 50 -4.49 -6.77 6.43
CA ALA A 50 -3.72 -5.65 6.94
C ALA A 50 -3.99 -4.35 6.15
N ALA A 51 -4.21 -4.43 4.84
CA ALA A 51 -4.57 -3.26 4.04
C ALA A 51 -5.98 -2.77 4.35
N SER A 52 -6.94 -3.69 4.53
CA SER A 52 -8.31 -3.33 4.92
C SER A 52 -8.36 -2.61 6.27
N GLN A 53 -7.58 -3.05 7.25
CA GLN A 53 -7.49 -2.38 8.55
C GLN A 53 -6.91 -0.96 8.44
N PHE A 54 -5.92 -0.77 7.58
CA PHE A 54 -5.28 0.53 7.39
C PHE A 54 -6.17 1.51 6.62
N LEU A 55 -6.78 1.05 5.53
CA LEU A 55 -7.61 1.90 4.66
C LEU A 55 -8.90 2.37 5.36
N GLN A 56 -9.38 1.68 6.39
CA GLN A 56 -10.50 2.14 7.21
C GLN A 56 -10.17 3.40 8.05
N THR A 57 -8.88 3.63 8.33
CA THR A 57 -8.43 4.81 9.10
C THR A 57 -8.07 6.00 8.21
N VAL A 58 -7.97 5.78 6.90
CA VAL A 58 -7.65 6.82 5.92
C VAL A 58 -8.96 7.23 5.23
N PRO A 59 -9.32 8.52 5.22
CA PRO A 59 -10.48 8.97 4.45
C PRO A 59 -10.30 8.54 2.99
N ALA A 60 -11.32 7.88 2.44
CA ALA A 60 -11.28 7.40 1.07
C ALA A 60 -10.95 8.57 0.13
N PRO A 61 -10.00 8.41 -0.81
CA PRO A 61 -9.78 9.43 -1.82
C PRO A 61 -11.12 9.69 -2.52
N ALA A 62 -11.39 10.96 -2.82
CA ALA A 62 -12.58 11.35 -3.59
C ALA A 62 -12.69 10.44 -4.82
N PRO A 63 -13.92 10.04 -5.23
CA PRO A 63 -14.12 9.12 -6.35
C PRO A 63 -13.34 9.60 -7.57
N ILE A 64 -12.18 8.99 -7.81
CA ILE A 64 -11.46 9.18 -9.06
C ILE A 64 -12.31 8.49 -10.12
N PRO A 65 -12.73 9.18 -11.19
CA PRO A 65 -13.37 8.52 -12.31
C PRO A 65 -12.46 7.36 -12.71
N MET A 66 -13.04 6.16 -12.85
CA MET A 66 -12.39 4.89 -13.19
C MET A 66 -11.79 4.97 -14.61
N ARG A 67 -10.82 5.85 -14.80
CA ARG A 67 -10.17 6.20 -16.07
C ARG A 67 -8.65 6.33 -15.92
N PHE A 68 -8.12 5.93 -14.76
CA PHE A 68 -6.69 5.86 -14.46
C PHE A 68 -6.32 4.62 -13.63
N CYS A 69 -7.05 3.52 -13.83
CA CYS A 69 -6.53 2.20 -13.50
C CYS A 69 -6.46 1.42 -14.82
N CYS A 70 -5.28 1.50 -15.44
CA CYS A 70 -4.92 1.17 -16.84
C CYS A 70 -5.47 2.10 -17.93
#